data_AF-A0A7S2NG58-F1
#
_entry.id   AF-A0A7S2NG58-F1
#
_cell.length_a   1.000
_cell.length_b   1.000
_cell.length_c   1.000
_cell.angle_alpha   90.00
_cell.angle_beta   90.00
_cell.angle_gamma   90.00
#
_symmetry.space_group_name_H-M   'P 1'
#
loop_
_entity.id
_entity.type
_entity.pdbx_description
1 polymer ?
#
loop_
_entity_poly.entity_id
_entity_poly.type
_entity_poly.pdbx_seq_one_letter_code
_entity_poly.pdbx_strand_id
1 'polypeptide(L)'
;LPWPATFVALEEPSLARFVTPELVQRDQIAVGKRVLATNSVGNWQYAIVTRVGETIDAKIGGSAEVKDLPPTKVLVVAYDGAGRLLHTAAGVGAASLVDELLAMGASPFVADERANTPLHAAAKAGHERVCRALLAKGADKDVENAQNQPPWFLAQASRQHAVGRLFWPTLSDGEFTEEAYAATARLDAATKGDLATLRTTMDVGKMTALMVACRARQLAAVEALLPAKVNAQSAKGCTALYLAAEEGDERIVRLLLAHHADVALAAADGSTPLHCTCQFGHGRVVRDLIKA
;
A
#
# COMPACT_ATOMS: atom_id res chain seq x y z
N LEU A 1 -27.10 -9.91 -8.20
CA LEU A 1 -26.71 -11.34 -8.13
C LEU A 1 -25.71 -11.45 -6.99
N PRO A 2 -25.83 -12.42 -6.07
CA PRO A 2 -24.80 -12.63 -5.07
C PRO A 2 -23.54 -13.03 -5.85
N TRP A 3 -22.49 -12.21 -5.77
CA TRP A 3 -21.21 -12.52 -6.39
C TRP A 3 -20.78 -13.94 -5.98
N PRO A 4 -20.17 -14.72 -6.88
CA PRO A 4 -19.84 -16.12 -6.60
C PRO A 4 -19.10 -16.22 -5.26
N ALA A 5 -19.66 -17.03 -4.35
CA ALA A 5 -19.27 -17.10 -2.94
C ALA A 5 -17.86 -17.69 -2.71
N THR A 6 -17.17 -18.09 -3.77
CA THR A 6 -15.87 -18.74 -3.71
C THR A 6 -14.77 -17.82 -4.23
N PHE A 7 -13.77 -17.58 -3.38
CA PHE A 7 -12.58 -16.75 -3.62
C PHE A 7 -11.90 -16.98 -4.99
N VAL A 8 -11.97 -18.20 -5.53
CA VAL A 8 -11.40 -18.58 -6.84
C VAL A 8 -11.98 -17.76 -8.01
N ALA A 9 -13.25 -17.33 -7.92
CA ALA A 9 -13.87 -16.55 -8.99
C ALA A 9 -13.34 -15.11 -9.07
N LEU A 10 -12.81 -14.56 -7.97
CA LEU A 10 -12.35 -13.16 -7.89
C LEU A 10 -10.98 -12.91 -8.53
N GLU A 11 -10.22 -13.97 -8.82
CA GLU A 11 -8.96 -13.87 -9.56
C GLU A 11 -9.18 -13.73 -11.07
N GLU A 12 -10.39 -14.00 -11.57
CA GLU A 12 -10.72 -13.76 -12.97
C GLU A 12 -11.07 -12.27 -13.20
N PRO A 13 -10.27 -11.52 -13.99
CA PRO A 13 -10.62 -10.15 -14.40
C PRO A 13 -11.95 -10.13 -15.18
N SER A 14 -12.23 -11.27 -15.80
CA SER A 14 -13.47 -11.64 -16.47
C SER A 14 -14.75 -11.34 -15.68
N LEU A 15 -14.72 -11.24 -14.34
CA LEU A 15 -15.88 -10.81 -13.55
C LEU A 15 -16.28 -9.34 -13.78
N ALA A 16 -15.33 -8.47 -14.14
CA ALA A 16 -15.59 -7.07 -14.45
C ALA A 16 -16.58 -6.92 -15.61
N ARG A 17 -16.61 -7.87 -16.55
CA ARG A 17 -17.54 -7.87 -17.70
C ARG A 17 -19.01 -7.92 -17.29
N PHE A 18 -19.31 -8.40 -16.08
CA PHE A 18 -20.67 -8.46 -15.54
C PHE A 18 -21.06 -7.20 -14.76
N VAL A 19 -20.12 -6.26 -14.59
CA VAL A 19 -20.38 -4.96 -13.99
C VAL A 19 -20.96 -4.05 -15.05
N THR A 20 -22.27 -3.87 -15.01
CA THR A 20 -22.97 -2.97 -15.92
C THR A 20 -22.88 -1.53 -15.41
N PRO A 21 -23.06 -0.52 -16.29
CA PRO A 21 -23.13 0.88 -15.87
C PRO A 21 -24.16 1.15 -14.78
N GLU A 22 -25.28 0.41 -14.77
CA GLU A 22 -26.31 0.52 -13.74
C GLU A 22 -25.79 0.06 -12.37
N LEU A 23 -24.96 -0.99 -12.32
CA LEU A 23 -24.32 -1.44 -11.08
C LEU A 23 -23.32 -0.42 -10.56
N VAL A 24 -22.61 0.27 -11.44
CA VAL A 24 -21.71 1.37 -11.05
C VAL A 24 -22.51 2.56 -10.51
N GLN A 25 -23.58 2.96 -11.21
CA GLN A 25 -24.45 4.05 -10.77
C GLN A 25 -25.08 3.80 -9.40
N ARG A 26 -25.41 2.54 -9.08
CA ARG A 26 -25.93 2.15 -7.77
C ARG A 26 -24.98 2.43 -6.61
N ASP A 27 -23.69 2.65 -6.86
CA ASP A 27 -22.70 2.97 -5.82
C ASP A 27 -22.26 4.44 -5.84
N GLN A 28 -22.74 5.23 -6.81
CA GLN A 28 -22.44 6.67 -6.88
C GLN A 28 -23.18 7.48 -5.82
N ILE A 29 -22.54 8.50 -5.27
CA ILE A 29 -23.20 9.45 -4.37
C ILE A 29 -24.19 10.27 -5.20
N ALA A 30 -25.47 10.25 -4.81
CA ALA A 30 -26.56 10.91 -5.52
C ALA A 30 -27.56 11.49 -4.53
N VAL A 31 -28.27 12.55 -4.93
CA VAL A 31 -29.32 13.16 -4.12
C VAL A 31 -30.41 12.14 -3.78
N GLY A 32 -30.85 12.11 -2.52
CA GLY A 32 -31.82 11.15 -1.99
C GLY A 32 -31.22 9.81 -1.55
N LYS A 33 -29.93 9.57 -1.81
CA LYS A 33 -29.29 8.31 -1.46
C LYS A 33 -28.97 8.21 0.03
N ARG A 34 -29.13 7.00 0.59
CA ARG A 34 -28.70 6.67 1.95
C ARG A 34 -27.19 6.40 1.98
N VAL A 35 -26.50 7.10 2.86
CA VAL A 35 -25.04 7.07 3.02
C VAL A 35 -24.69 7.07 4.51
N LEU A 36 -23.44 6.76 4.83
CA LEU A 36 -22.82 7.15 6.09
C LEU A 36 -22.14 8.50 5.88
N ALA A 37 -22.40 9.46 6.75
CA ALA A 37 -21.71 10.73 6.77
C ALA A 37 -21.14 10.98 8.17
N THR A 38 -19.98 11.62 8.25
CA THR A 38 -19.39 12.05 9.51
C THR A 38 -19.21 13.56 9.52
N ASN A 39 -19.40 14.16 10.70
CA ASN A 39 -18.97 15.53 10.96
C ASN A 39 -17.50 15.55 11.41
N SER A 40 -17.02 16.71 11.86
CA SER A 40 -15.65 16.91 12.37
C SER A 40 -15.28 16.04 13.59
N VAL A 41 -16.24 15.35 14.21
CA VAL A 41 -16.06 14.55 15.43
C VAL A 41 -15.88 13.05 15.12
N GLY A 42 -15.83 12.64 13.85
CA GLY A 42 -15.50 11.27 13.42
C GLY A 42 -16.61 10.22 13.60
N ASN A 43 -17.76 10.60 14.16
CA ASN A 43 -18.88 9.68 14.37
C ASN A 43 -19.70 9.48 13.08
N TRP A 44 -19.54 8.33 12.44
CA TRP A 44 -20.36 7.93 11.30
C TRP A 44 -21.81 7.73 11.67
N GLN A 45 -22.70 8.43 10.94
CA GLN A 45 -24.14 8.33 11.12
C GLN A 45 -24.83 8.18 9.77
N TYR A 46 -25.97 7.49 9.77
CA TYR A 46 -26.79 7.41 8.58
C TYR A 46 -27.32 8.78 8.18
N ALA A 47 -27.15 9.09 6.90
CA ALA A 47 -27.56 10.35 6.31
C ALA A 47 -28.24 10.15 4.96
N ILE A 48 -29.00 11.16 4.55
CA ILE A 48 -29.58 11.25 3.21
C ILE A 48 -28.94 12.44 2.51
N VAL A 49 -28.36 12.19 1.34
CA VAL A 49 -27.71 13.22 0.53
C VAL A 49 -28.77 14.21 0.02
N THR A 50 -28.57 15.51 0.23
CA THR A 50 -29.48 16.58 -0.23
C THR A 50 -28.92 17.36 -1.41
N ARG A 51 -27.60 17.46 -1.54
CA ARG A 51 -26.91 18.12 -2.66
C ARG A 51 -25.65 17.35 -3.04
N VAL A 52 -25.38 17.24 -4.34
CA VAL A 52 -24.11 16.71 -4.86
C VAL A 52 -23.49 17.76 -5.76
N GLY A 53 -22.27 18.17 -5.44
CA GLY A 53 -21.41 19.05 -6.24
C GLY A 53 -19.94 18.71 -5.95
N GLU A 54 -19.06 19.71 -5.92
CA GLU A 54 -17.69 19.54 -5.40
C GLU A 54 -17.70 19.12 -3.92
N THR A 55 -18.68 19.63 -3.19
CA THR A 55 -19.02 19.22 -1.82
C THR A 55 -20.43 18.64 -1.78
N ILE A 56 -20.70 17.87 -0.72
CA ILE A 56 -21.95 17.16 -0.50
C ILE A 56 -22.66 17.78 0.70
N ASP A 57 -23.95 18.03 0.54
CA ASP A 57 -24.82 18.30 1.68
C ASP A 57 -25.59 17.03 2.04
N ALA A 58 -25.72 16.76 3.34
CA ALA A 58 -26.43 15.57 3.81
C ALA A 58 -27.21 15.87 5.09
N LYS A 59 -28.41 15.30 5.19
CA LYS A 59 -29.23 15.31 6.41
C LYS A 59 -28.88 14.12 7.27
N ILE A 60 -28.27 14.36 8.42
CA ILE A 60 -27.87 13.33 9.37
C ILE A 60 -28.99 13.15 10.40
N GLY A 61 -29.41 11.91 10.66
CA GLY A 61 -30.42 11.61 11.68
C GLY A 61 -31.80 12.25 11.47
N GLY A 62 -32.09 12.76 10.26
CA GLY A 62 -33.38 13.34 9.89
C GLY A 62 -33.65 14.77 10.35
N SER A 63 -32.72 15.43 11.05
CA SER A 63 -32.98 16.75 11.67
C SER A 63 -31.96 17.83 11.31
N ALA A 64 -30.66 17.55 11.29
CA ALA A 64 -29.62 18.53 10.99
C ALA A 64 -29.05 18.32 9.57
N GLU A 65 -29.10 19.36 8.74
CA GLU A 65 -28.39 19.39 7.46
C GLU A 65 -26.94 19.81 7.71
N VAL A 66 -26.02 18.92 7.36
CA VAL A 66 -24.59 19.21 7.34
C VAL A 66 -24.22 19.60 5.92
N LYS A 67 -23.61 20.77 5.78
CA LYS A 67 -23.27 21.36 4.49
C LYS A 67 -21.78 21.24 4.21
N ASP A 68 -21.45 21.27 2.93
CA ASP A 68 -20.09 21.37 2.42
C ASP A 68 -19.15 20.24 2.88
N LEU A 69 -19.68 19.02 2.99
CA LEU A 69 -18.86 17.84 3.30
C LEU A 69 -18.00 17.47 2.09
N PRO A 70 -16.72 17.17 2.27
CA PRO A 70 -15.92 16.58 1.20
C PRO A 70 -16.44 15.16 0.88
N PRO A 71 -16.30 14.68 -0.38
CA PRO A 71 -16.66 13.32 -0.77
C PRO A 71 -16.06 12.22 0.10
N THR A 72 -14.88 12.47 0.65
CA THR A 72 -14.16 11.55 1.54
C THR A 72 -14.85 11.31 2.89
N LYS A 73 -15.75 12.20 3.31
CA LYS A 73 -16.53 12.10 4.55
C LYS A 73 -17.96 11.60 4.33
N VAL A 74 -18.24 11.09 3.13
CA VAL A 74 -19.52 10.50 2.76
C VAL A 74 -19.28 9.14 2.11
N LEU A 75 -19.76 8.07 2.73
CA LEU A 75 -19.55 6.70 2.29
C LEU A 75 -20.86 6.04 1.88
N VAL A 76 -20.90 5.44 0.70
CA VAL A 76 -22.03 4.63 0.27
C VAL A 76 -21.89 3.23 0.85
N VAL A 77 -22.87 2.82 1.66
CA VAL A 77 -22.88 1.44 2.19
C VAL A 77 -23.34 0.50 1.08
N ALA A 78 -22.42 -0.31 0.56
CA ALA A 78 -22.65 -1.14 -0.61
C ALA A 78 -22.93 -2.60 -0.23
N TYR A 79 -24.14 -3.10 -0.56
CA TYR A 79 -24.56 -4.47 -0.24
C TYR A 79 -24.49 -5.41 -1.45
N ASP A 80 -24.83 -4.93 -2.65
CA ASP A 80 -25.06 -5.77 -3.83
C ASP A 80 -24.64 -5.11 -5.18
N GLY A 81 -23.83 -4.05 -5.13
CA GLY A 81 -23.31 -3.30 -6.28
C GLY A 81 -21.84 -3.58 -6.65
N ALA A 82 -21.30 -2.79 -7.59
CA ALA A 82 -19.89 -2.78 -7.98
C ALA A 82 -18.96 -2.41 -6.80
N GLY A 83 -19.44 -1.59 -5.86
CA GLY A 83 -18.75 -1.18 -4.65
C GLY A 83 -18.52 -2.34 -3.69
N ARG A 84 -19.50 -3.25 -3.55
CA ARG A 84 -19.33 -4.47 -2.75
C ARG A 84 -18.30 -5.40 -3.37
N LEU A 85 -18.31 -5.51 -4.71
CA LEU A 85 -17.29 -6.27 -5.43
C LEU A 85 -15.91 -5.65 -5.26
N LEU A 86 -15.79 -4.32 -5.42
CA LEU A 86 -14.55 -3.58 -5.22
C LEU A 86 -13.98 -3.79 -3.81
N HIS A 87 -14.83 -3.68 -2.78
CA HIS A 87 -14.41 -3.93 -1.39
C HIS A 87 -13.91 -5.37 -1.19
N THR A 88 -14.59 -6.34 -1.80
CA THR A 88 -14.22 -7.76 -1.68
C THR A 88 -12.91 -8.05 -2.43
N ALA A 89 -12.81 -7.59 -3.67
CA ALA A 89 -11.60 -7.70 -4.50
C ALA A 89 -10.40 -7.04 -3.82
N ALA A 90 -10.62 -5.90 -3.17
CA ALA A 90 -9.58 -5.18 -2.43
C ALA A 90 -9.06 -5.98 -1.23
N GLY A 91 -9.95 -6.65 -0.47
CA GLY A 91 -9.58 -7.49 0.67
C GLY A 91 -8.90 -8.82 0.29
N VAL A 92 -9.12 -9.31 -0.93
CA VAL A 92 -8.47 -10.53 -1.47
C VAL A 92 -7.18 -10.22 -2.23
N GLY A 93 -6.98 -8.97 -2.63
CA GLY A 93 -5.79 -8.55 -3.36
C GLY A 93 -5.87 -8.74 -4.87
N ALA A 94 -7.08 -8.87 -5.43
CA ALA A 94 -7.32 -9.03 -6.86
C ALA A 94 -7.07 -7.71 -7.62
N ALA A 95 -5.80 -7.32 -7.75
CA ALA A 95 -5.40 -6.01 -8.25
C ALA A 95 -5.92 -5.70 -9.66
N SER A 96 -5.87 -6.65 -10.59
CA SER A 96 -6.39 -6.47 -11.95
C SER A 96 -7.89 -6.17 -11.96
N LEU A 97 -8.66 -6.89 -11.14
CA LEU A 97 -10.10 -6.65 -11.01
C LEU A 97 -10.37 -5.28 -10.38
N VAL A 98 -9.60 -4.89 -9.36
CA VAL A 98 -9.69 -3.56 -8.76
C VAL A 98 -9.42 -2.46 -9.80
N ASP A 99 -8.35 -2.60 -10.58
CA ASP A 99 -7.97 -1.66 -11.65
C ASP A 99 -9.12 -1.49 -12.66
N GLU A 100 -9.72 -2.60 -13.12
CA GLU A 100 -10.85 -2.60 -14.05
C GLU A 100 -12.12 -1.99 -13.46
N LEU A 101 -12.47 -2.31 -12.21
CA LEU A 101 -13.63 -1.74 -11.52
C LEU A 101 -13.50 -0.22 -11.38
N LEU A 102 -12.33 0.25 -10.98
CA LEU A 102 -12.03 1.67 -10.88
C LEU A 102 -12.01 2.37 -12.25
N ALA A 103 -11.62 1.67 -13.31
CA ALA A 103 -11.67 2.18 -14.68
C ALA A 103 -13.12 2.31 -15.21
N MET A 104 -14.01 1.39 -14.82
CA MET A 104 -15.45 1.46 -15.11
C MET A 104 -16.19 2.51 -14.27
N GLY A 105 -15.49 3.17 -13.34
CA GLY A 105 -16.05 4.23 -12.51
C GLY A 105 -16.64 3.76 -11.18
N ALA A 106 -16.32 2.54 -10.71
CA ALA A 106 -16.67 2.13 -9.36
C ALA A 106 -16.10 3.13 -8.34
N SER A 107 -16.96 3.62 -7.44
CA SER A 107 -16.56 4.63 -6.45
C SER A 107 -15.64 4.01 -5.39
N PRO A 108 -14.49 4.64 -5.06
CA PRO A 108 -13.67 4.24 -3.92
C PRO A 108 -14.29 4.67 -2.57
N PHE A 109 -15.32 5.52 -2.59
CA PHE A 109 -16.04 6.04 -1.40
C PHE A 109 -17.19 5.11 -0.97
N VAL A 110 -16.98 3.81 -1.09
CA VAL A 110 -17.90 2.78 -0.65
C VAL A 110 -17.42 2.20 0.66
N ALA A 111 -18.33 1.63 1.46
CA ALA A 111 -17.98 0.99 2.71
C ALA A 111 -18.92 -0.15 3.10
N ASP A 112 -18.48 -0.94 4.08
CA ASP A 112 -19.34 -1.85 4.83
C ASP A 112 -20.14 -1.11 5.93
N GLU A 113 -20.95 -1.86 6.69
CA GLU A 113 -21.77 -1.32 7.80
C GLU A 113 -20.93 -0.71 8.94
N ARG A 114 -19.63 -1.03 9.01
CA ARG A 114 -18.69 -0.50 10.00
C ARG A 114 -17.85 0.65 9.44
N ALA A 115 -18.23 1.21 8.31
CA ALA A 115 -17.48 2.24 7.59
C ALA A 115 -16.07 1.80 7.17
N ASN A 116 -15.79 0.50 7.03
CA ASN A 116 -14.56 0.06 6.41
C ASN A 116 -14.67 0.26 4.89
N THR A 117 -13.75 1.04 4.36
CA THR A 117 -13.60 1.26 2.92
C THR A 117 -12.79 0.13 2.27
N PRO A 118 -12.80 -0.02 0.93
CA PRO A 118 -11.90 -0.94 0.23
C PRO A 118 -10.42 -0.74 0.63
N LEU A 119 -10.02 0.49 0.96
CA LEU A 119 -8.66 0.79 1.40
C LEU A 119 -8.38 0.19 2.79
N HIS A 120 -9.34 0.18 3.72
CA HIS A 120 -9.19 -0.53 4.99
C HIS A 120 -8.99 -2.03 4.80
N ALA A 121 -9.80 -2.65 3.91
CA ALA A 121 -9.71 -4.08 3.63
C ALA A 121 -8.36 -4.46 3.01
N ALA A 122 -7.93 -3.73 1.97
CA ALA A 122 -6.64 -3.94 1.33
C ALA A 122 -5.47 -3.68 2.29
N ALA A 123 -5.58 -2.65 3.13
CA ALA A 123 -4.52 -2.26 4.03
C ALA A 123 -4.30 -3.30 5.14
N LYS A 124 -5.40 -3.79 5.73
CA LYS A 124 -5.38 -4.89 6.71
C LYS A 124 -4.78 -6.17 6.12
N ALA A 125 -5.13 -6.49 4.88
CA ALA A 125 -4.70 -7.71 4.20
C ALA A 125 -3.28 -7.62 3.61
N GLY A 126 -2.70 -6.43 3.49
CA GLY A 126 -1.33 -6.24 3.01
C GLY A 126 -1.19 -6.08 1.50
N HIS A 127 -2.26 -5.77 0.79
CA HIS A 127 -2.26 -5.69 -0.67
C HIS A 127 -1.80 -4.32 -1.17
N GLU A 128 -0.48 -4.10 -1.19
CA GLU A 128 0.15 -2.82 -1.56
C GLU A 128 -0.33 -2.27 -2.92
N ARG A 129 -0.35 -3.09 -3.97
CA ARG A 129 -0.77 -2.67 -5.30
C ARG A 129 -2.22 -2.17 -5.32
N VAL A 130 -3.10 -2.85 -4.59
CA VAL A 130 -4.51 -2.44 -4.45
C VAL A 130 -4.61 -1.12 -3.69
N CYS A 131 -3.87 -0.97 -2.58
CA CYS A 131 -3.83 0.28 -1.84
C CYS A 131 -3.39 1.45 -2.74
N ARG A 132 -2.34 1.27 -3.55
CA ARG A 132 -1.88 2.28 -4.52
C ARG A 132 -2.98 2.64 -5.54
N ALA A 133 -3.65 1.64 -6.12
CA ALA A 133 -4.73 1.87 -7.08
C ALA A 133 -5.89 2.67 -6.48
N LEU A 134 -6.30 2.34 -5.25
CA LEU A 134 -7.37 3.05 -4.53
C LEU A 134 -6.97 4.50 -4.19
N LEU A 135 -5.75 4.70 -3.68
CA LEU A 135 -5.21 6.03 -3.37
C LEU A 135 -5.11 6.90 -4.63
N ALA A 136 -4.65 6.34 -5.75
CA ALA A 136 -4.59 7.03 -7.04
C ALA A 136 -5.97 7.46 -7.57
N LYS A 137 -7.04 6.81 -7.11
CA LYS A 137 -8.44 7.16 -7.42
C LYS A 137 -9.10 8.06 -6.37
N GLY A 138 -8.32 8.60 -5.43
CA GLY A 138 -8.80 9.57 -4.45
C GLY A 138 -9.42 8.96 -3.20
N ALA A 139 -9.18 7.67 -2.92
CA ALA A 139 -9.52 7.10 -1.61
C ALA A 139 -8.82 7.89 -0.50
N ASP A 140 -9.56 8.25 0.55
CA ASP A 140 -9.01 8.98 1.68
C ASP A 140 -8.14 8.05 2.54
N LYS A 141 -6.86 8.43 2.67
CA LYS A 141 -5.87 7.66 3.41
C LYS A 141 -6.05 7.75 4.93
N ASP A 142 -6.78 8.78 5.38
CA ASP A 142 -7.02 9.12 6.78
C ASP A 142 -8.51 8.93 7.17
N VAL A 143 -9.29 8.26 6.32
CA VAL A 143 -10.70 7.96 6.61
C VAL A 143 -10.79 6.98 7.76
N GLU A 144 -11.36 7.40 8.87
CA GLU A 144 -11.58 6.52 10.01
C GLU A 144 -12.80 5.63 9.77
N ASN A 145 -12.75 4.36 10.21
CA ASN A 145 -13.94 3.50 10.28
C ASN A 145 -14.77 3.80 11.55
N ALA A 146 -15.84 3.04 11.80
CA ALA A 146 -16.70 3.19 12.98
C ALA A 146 -16.02 2.87 14.33
N GLN A 147 -14.75 2.45 14.32
CA GLN A 147 -13.90 2.26 15.51
C GLN A 147 -12.83 3.34 15.64
N ASN A 148 -12.94 4.43 14.86
CA ASN A 148 -11.93 5.50 14.76
C ASN A 148 -10.56 4.98 14.31
N GLN A 149 -10.55 3.94 13.47
CA GLN A 149 -9.32 3.34 12.96
C GLN A 149 -9.19 3.70 11.49
N PRO A 150 -8.14 4.42 11.07
CA PRO A 150 -7.84 4.64 9.66
C PRO A 150 -7.18 3.42 9.01
N PRO A 151 -7.11 3.35 7.66
CA PRO A 151 -6.55 2.20 6.95
C PRO A 151 -5.12 1.86 7.35
N TRP A 152 -4.29 2.89 7.56
CA TRP A 152 -2.89 2.72 7.97
C TRP A 152 -2.75 2.06 9.34
N PHE A 153 -3.68 2.31 10.25
CA PHE A 153 -3.67 1.69 11.58
C PHE A 153 -3.91 0.18 11.45
N LEU A 154 -4.84 -0.23 10.59
CA LEU A 154 -5.10 -1.64 10.33
C LEU A 154 -3.91 -2.35 9.67
N ALA A 155 -3.21 -1.68 8.75
CA ALA A 155 -1.97 -2.19 8.18
C ALA A 155 -0.89 -2.40 9.25
N GLN A 156 -0.70 -1.41 10.13
CA GLN A 156 0.26 -1.50 11.23
C GLN A 156 -0.09 -2.62 12.21
N ALA A 157 -1.34 -2.67 12.68
CA ALA A 157 -1.83 -3.70 13.59
C ALA A 157 -1.70 -5.12 13.01
N SER A 158 -1.82 -5.24 11.68
CA SER A 158 -1.69 -6.51 10.95
C SER A 158 -0.27 -6.78 10.45
N ARG A 159 0.72 -5.94 10.81
CA ARG A 159 2.13 -6.06 10.42
C ARG A 159 2.35 -6.06 8.90
N GLN A 160 1.59 -5.24 8.19
CA GLN A 160 1.68 -5.07 6.74
C GLN A 160 2.62 -3.91 6.40
N HIS A 161 3.92 -4.15 6.53
CA HIS A 161 4.95 -3.09 6.44
C HIS A 161 5.00 -2.41 5.07
N ALA A 162 4.91 -3.18 3.99
CA ALA A 162 4.88 -2.64 2.62
C ALA A 162 3.71 -1.66 2.42
N VAL A 163 2.53 -2.00 2.95
CA VAL A 163 1.37 -1.10 2.95
C VAL A 163 1.59 0.10 3.87
N GLY A 164 2.13 -0.10 5.08
CA GLY A 164 2.37 0.98 6.03
C GLY A 164 3.24 2.10 5.44
N ARG A 165 4.22 1.74 4.61
CA ARG A 165 5.12 2.68 3.93
C ARG A 165 4.44 3.52 2.85
N LEU A 166 3.26 3.11 2.35
CA LEU A 166 2.43 3.97 1.49
C LEU A 166 1.88 5.18 2.25
N PHE A 167 1.63 5.03 3.54
CA PHE A 167 1.07 6.09 4.39
C PHE A 167 2.15 6.94 5.05
N TRP A 168 3.22 6.29 5.49
CA TRP A 168 4.38 6.95 6.11
C TRP A 168 5.68 6.50 5.43
N PRO A 169 6.06 7.16 4.32
CA PRO A 169 7.27 6.82 3.60
C PRO A 169 8.52 6.95 4.47
N THR A 170 9.44 6.04 4.27
CA THR A 170 10.75 6.00 4.93
C THR A 170 11.77 6.88 4.21
N LEU A 171 12.92 7.12 4.84
CA LEU A 171 14.01 7.87 4.23
C LEU A 171 14.44 7.27 2.88
N SER A 172 14.49 5.94 2.81
CA SER A 172 14.86 5.17 1.61
C SER A 172 13.80 5.28 0.50
N ASP A 173 12.51 5.41 0.83
CA ASP A 173 11.42 5.51 -0.17
C ASP A 173 11.56 6.72 -1.09
N GLY A 174 12.14 7.81 -0.59
CA GLY A 174 12.40 9.00 -1.41
C GLY A 174 13.72 8.97 -2.19
N GLU A 175 14.56 7.94 -2.00
CA GLU A 175 15.83 7.78 -2.74
C GLU A 175 15.75 6.62 -3.73
N PHE A 176 15.16 5.50 -3.31
CA PHE A 176 15.03 4.26 -4.05
C PHE A 176 13.66 4.20 -4.75
N THR A 177 13.48 5.07 -5.74
CA THR A 177 12.25 5.14 -6.56
C THR A 177 12.43 4.40 -7.89
N GLU A 178 11.32 4.09 -8.57
CA GLU A 178 11.35 3.47 -9.89
C GLU A 178 12.10 4.34 -10.91
N GLU A 179 11.97 5.66 -10.82
CA GLU A 179 12.71 6.61 -11.66
C GLU A 179 14.22 6.53 -11.37
N ALA A 180 14.61 6.38 -10.10
CA ALA A 180 16.01 6.20 -9.72
C ALA A 180 16.58 4.88 -10.25
N TYR A 181 15.80 3.80 -10.25
CA TYR A 181 16.22 2.51 -10.81
C TYR A 181 16.38 2.57 -12.32
N ALA A 182 15.45 3.23 -13.02
CA ALA A 182 15.50 3.40 -14.47
C ALA A 182 16.66 4.30 -14.94
N ALA A 183 17.32 5.03 -14.04
CA ALA A 183 18.43 5.92 -14.38
C ALA A 183 19.64 5.18 -14.98
N THR A 184 19.84 3.89 -14.67
CA THR A 184 20.90 3.08 -15.27
C THR A 184 20.42 1.66 -15.56
N ALA A 185 20.94 1.06 -16.63
CA ALA A 185 20.63 -0.33 -16.98
C ALA A 185 21.02 -1.32 -15.87
N ARG A 186 22.05 -1.00 -15.07
CA ARG A 186 22.50 -1.84 -13.97
C ARG A 186 21.52 -1.87 -12.80
N LEU A 187 21.00 -0.70 -12.41
CA LEU A 187 20.05 -0.61 -11.31
C LEU A 187 18.70 -1.24 -11.70
N ASP A 188 18.21 -0.99 -12.92
CA ASP A 188 17.03 -1.66 -13.46
C ASP A 188 17.21 -3.18 -13.59
N ALA A 189 18.41 -3.65 -13.96
CA ALA A 189 18.72 -5.08 -13.93
C ALA A 189 18.68 -5.66 -12.50
N ALA A 190 19.12 -4.89 -11.50
CA ALA A 190 19.10 -5.31 -10.10
C ALA A 190 17.68 -5.46 -9.55
N THR A 191 16.73 -4.60 -9.96
CA THR A 191 15.31 -4.73 -9.55
C THR A 191 14.64 -5.95 -10.17
N LYS A 192 14.98 -6.27 -11.42
CA LYS A 192 14.40 -7.39 -12.20
C LYS A 192 15.10 -8.72 -11.96
N GLY A 193 16.28 -8.71 -11.36
CA GLY A 193 17.12 -9.91 -11.22
C GLY A 193 17.77 -10.36 -12.53
N ASP A 194 18.00 -9.45 -13.49
CA ASP A 194 18.70 -9.75 -14.74
C ASP A 194 20.20 -9.91 -14.51
N LEU A 195 20.60 -11.15 -14.23
CA LEU A 195 21.98 -11.52 -13.93
C LEU A 195 22.94 -11.28 -15.10
N ALA A 196 22.46 -11.31 -16.35
CA ALA A 196 23.32 -11.13 -17.51
C ALA A 196 23.81 -9.67 -17.58
N THR A 197 22.90 -8.71 -17.45
CA THR A 197 23.21 -7.29 -17.44
C THR A 197 24.00 -6.88 -16.19
N LEU A 198 23.75 -7.50 -15.04
CA LEU A 198 24.52 -7.26 -13.81
C LEU A 198 25.99 -7.70 -13.90
N ARG A 199 26.36 -8.61 -14.80
CA ARG A 199 27.76 -9.04 -14.95
C ARG A 199 28.58 -8.12 -15.85
N THR A 200 27.93 -7.36 -16.72
CA THR A 200 28.60 -6.57 -17.77
C THR A 200 28.63 -5.07 -17.50
N THR A 201 27.89 -4.61 -16.49
CA THR A 201 27.77 -3.20 -16.14
C THR A 201 28.52 -2.88 -14.84
N MET A 202 28.68 -1.59 -14.51
CA MET A 202 29.32 -1.12 -13.28
C MET A 202 28.44 -0.07 -12.59
N ASP A 203 28.53 0.02 -11.26
CA ASP A 203 27.78 1.02 -10.49
C ASP A 203 28.26 2.44 -10.83
N VAL A 204 27.32 3.36 -10.97
CA VAL A 204 27.59 4.79 -11.20
C VAL A 204 26.98 5.59 -10.05
N GLY A 205 27.83 6.28 -9.29
CA GLY A 205 27.40 7.08 -8.13
C GLY A 205 27.35 6.30 -6.82
N LYS A 206 26.58 6.81 -5.86
CA LYS A 206 26.49 6.25 -4.49
C LYS A 206 25.47 5.11 -4.37
N MET A 207 24.43 5.10 -5.20
CA MET A 207 23.46 4.02 -5.25
C MET A 207 24.07 2.83 -5.99
N THR A 208 24.11 1.67 -5.33
CA THR A 208 24.71 0.45 -5.91
C THR A 208 23.63 -0.54 -6.35
N ALA A 209 23.96 -1.40 -7.31
CA ALA A 209 23.10 -2.52 -7.70
C ALA A 209 22.75 -3.41 -6.51
N LEU A 210 23.67 -3.59 -5.55
CA LEU A 210 23.45 -4.41 -4.36
C LEU A 210 22.36 -3.81 -3.47
N MET A 211 22.37 -2.49 -3.25
CA MET A 211 21.32 -1.80 -2.51
C MET A 211 19.94 -1.98 -3.17
N VAL A 212 19.88 -1.80 -4.50
CA VAL A 212 18.63 -1.95 -5.26
C VAL A 212 18.12 -3.39 -5.23
N ALA A 213 19.00 -4.38 -5.39
CA ALA A 213 18.64 -5.79 -5.26
C ALA A 213 18.10 -6.14 -3.86
N CYS A 214 18.68 -5.57 -2.80
CA CYS A 214 18.19 -5.76 -1.43
C CYS A 214 16.81 -5.12 -1.23
N ARG A 215 16.63 -3.88 -1.71
CA ARG A 215 15.36 -3.14 -1.67
C ARG A 215 14.25 -3.85 -2.45
N ALA A 216 14.59 -4.47 -3.58
CA ALA A 216 13.67 -5.24 -4.42
C ALA A 216 13.50 -6.71 -3.96
N ARG A 217 14.17 -7.12 -2.88
CA ARG A 217 14.15 -8.49 -2.34
C ARG A 217 14.59 -9.56 -3.35
N GLN A 218 15.50 -9.19 -4.26
CA GLN A 218 16.01 -10.05 -5.32
C GLN A 218 17.21 -10.87 -4.85
N LEU A 219 16.95 -11.98 -4.14
CA LEU A 219 18.00 -12.82 -3.55
C LEU A 219 19.06 -13.27 -4.57
N ALA A 220 18.65 -13.74 -5.76
CA ALA A 220 19.59 -14.19 -6.79
C ALA A 220 20.51 -13.06 -7.29
N ALA A 221 20.00 -11.82 -7.39
CA ALA A 221 20.82 -10.67 -7.75
C ALA A 221 21.78 -10.31 -6.62
N VAL A 222 21.34 -10.37 -5.36
CA VAL A 222 22.21 -10.16 -4.19
C VAL A 222 23.36 -11.17 -4.19
N GLU A 223 23.07 -12.47 -4.37
CA GLU A 223 24.08 -13.53 -4.45
C GLU A 223 25.08 -13.28 -5.59
N ALA A 224 24.60 -12.90 -6.77
CA ALA A 224 25.45 -12.64 -7.93
C ALA A 224 26.31 -11.37 -7.78
N LEU A 225 25.86 -10.40 -6.99
CA LEU A 225 26.56 -9.15 -6.75
C LEU A 225 27.61 -9.28 -5.64
N LEU A 226 27.51 -10.28 -4.76
CA LEU A 226 28.52 -10.52 -3.73
C LEU A 226 29.75 -11.24 -4.31
N PRO A 227 30.98 -10.86 -3.89
CA PRO A 227 31.34 -9.87 -2.86
C PRO A 227 31.55 -8.44 -3.42
N ALA A 228 30.47 -7.66 -3.59
CA ALA A 228 30.55 -6.22 -3.82
C ALA A 228 30.87 -5.45 -2.52
N LYS A 229 30.97 -4.11 -2.62
CA LYS A 229 31.14 -3.21 -1.48
C LYS A 229 29.89 -3.21 -0.59
N VAL A 230 29.78 -4.18 0.31
CA VAL A 230 28.60 -4.40 1.18
C VAL A 230 28.27 -3.20 2.08
N ASN A 231 29.28 -2.44 2.49
CA ASN A 231 29.17 -1.29 3.39
C ASN A 231 29.14 0.06 2.66
N ALA A 232 28.91 0.05 1.34
CA ALA A 232 28.64 1.29 0.61
C ALA A 232 27.40 1.97 1.19
N GLN A 233 27.40 3.30 1.22
CA GLN A 233 26.29 4.12 1.67
C GLN A 233 25.76 4.99 0.53
N SER A 234 24.43 5.04 0.41
CA SER A 234 23.74 5.89 -0.54
C SER A 234 23.92 7.39 -0.21
N ALA A 235 23.29 8.29 -0.98
CA ALA A 235 23.35 9.72 -0.67
C ALA A 235 22.71 10.04 0.69
N LYS A 236 21.70 9.26 1.10
CA LYS A 236 21.06 9.37 2.42
C LYS A 236 21.64 8.43 3.48
N GLY A 237 22.79 7.81 3.22
CA GLY A 237 23.45 6.94 4.19
C GLY A 237 22.91 5.51 4.27
N CYS A 238 21.93 5.13 3.45
CA CYS A 238 21.35 3.79 3.45
C CYS A 238 22.36 2.77 2.91
N THR A 239 22.60 1.68 3.65
CA THR A 239 23.41 0.53 3.20
C THR A 239 22.55 -0.57 2.60
N ALA A 240 23.16 -1.55 1.94
CA ALA A 240 22.44 -2.75 1.48
C ALA A 240 21.76 -3.48 2.67
N LEU A 241 22.45 -3.55 3.82
CA LEU A 241 21.92 -4.15 5.04
C LEU A 241 20.74 -3.37 5.61
N TYR A 242 20.82 -2.03 5.63
CA TYR A 242 19.72 -1.16 6.05
C TYR A 242 18.44 -1.46 5.24
N LEU A 243 18.56 -1.55 3.91
CA LEU A 243 17.41 -1.78 3.02
C LEU A 243 16.85 -3.20 3.18
N ALA A 244 17.72 -4.22 3.27
CA ALA A 244 17.28 -5.59 3.52
C ALA A 244 16.58 -5.75 4.88
N ALA A 245 17.07 -5.03 5.89
CA ALA A 245 16.52 -4.99 7.24
C ALA A 245 15.16 -4.28 7.28
N GLU A 246 14.99 -3.19 6.54
CA GLU A 246 13.72 -2.49 6.37
C GLU A 246 12.65 -3.37 5.68
N GLU A 247 13.05 -4.13 4.66
CA GLU A 247 12.18 -5.09 3.96
C GLU A 247 11.91 -6.38 4.76
N GLY A 248 12.73 -6.67 5.76
CA GLY A 248 12.58 -7.84 6.61
C GLY A 248 12.96 -9.17 5.94
N ASP A 249 13.71 -9.15 4.83
CA ASP A 249 14.13 -10.40 4.17
C ASP A 249 15.31 -11.03 4.92
N GLU A 250 14.97 -11.95 5.83
CA GLU A 250 15.89 -12.72 6.67
C GLU A 250 17.02 -13.39 5.87
N ARG A 251 16.76 -13.85 4.64
CA ARG A 251 17.75 -14.55 3.82
C ARG A 251 18.82 -13.58 3.33
N ILE A 252 18.37 -12.44 2.80
CA ILE A 252 19.27 -11.39 2.31
C ILE A 252 20.07 -10.81 3.47
N VAL A 253 19.43 -10.54 4.62
CA VAL A 253 20.13 -10.03 5.80
C VAL A 253 21.24 -10.99 6.25
N ARG A 254 20.94 -12.28 6.41
CA ARG A 254 21.96 -13.27 6.79
C ARG A 254 23.11 -13.36 5.79
N LEU A 255 22.79 -13.29 4.50
CA LEU A 255 23.79 -13.32 3.44
C LEU A 255 24.71 -12.10 3.54
N LEU A 256 24.17 -10.89 3.73
CA LEU A 256 24.96 -9.68 3.92
C LEU A 256 25.84 -9.75 5.17
N LEU A 257 25.32 -10.26 6.29
CA LEU A 257 26.07 -10.45 7.54
C LEU A 257 27.22 -11.44 7.37
N ALA A 258 27.01 -12.55 6.64
CA ALA A 258 28.05 -13.51 6.30
C ALA A 258 29.19 -12.90 5.47
N HIS A 259 28.90 -11.80 4.75
CA HIS A 259 29.87 -11.02 3.99
C HIS A 259 30.36 -9.76 4.75
N HIS A 260 30.25 -9.75 6.08
CA HIS A 260 30.76 -8.67 6.96
C HIS A 260 30.09 -7.30 6.74
N ALA A 261 28.78 -7.30 6.46
CA ALA A 261 28.00 -6.07 6.50
C ALA A 261 27.99 -5.48 7.92
N ASP A 262 28.28 -4.19 8.03
CA ASP A 262 28.38 -3.46 9.29
C ASP A 262 26.98 -3.04 9.78
N VAL A 263 26.58 -3.59 10.93
CA VAL A 263 25.28 -3.34 11.58
C VAL A 263 25.19 -1.96 12.22
N ALA A 264 26.31 -1.27 12.43
CA ALA A 264 26.37 0.02 13.11
C ALA A 264 26.26 1.22 12.16
N LEU A 265 26.36 1.00 10.84
CA LEU A 265 26.23 2.08 9.85
C LEU A 265 24.81 2.65 9.86
N ALA A 266 24.72 3.91 10.28
CA ALA A 266 23.47 4.66 10.33
C ALA A 266 23.20 5.40 9.02
N ALA A 267 21.92 5.53 8.69
CA ALA A 267 21.43 6.45 7.67
C ALA A 267 21.49 7.90 8.16
N ALA A 268 21.16 8.85 7.28
CA ALA A 268 21.31 10.29 7.54
C ALA A 268 20.43 10.81 8.69
N ASP A 269 19.35 10.12 9.03
CA ASP A 269 18.48 10.40 10.17
C ASP A 269 18.98 9.78 11.50
N GLY A 270 20.12 9.08 11.46
CA GLY A 270 20.67 8.35 12.59
C GLY A 270 20.11 6.93 12.76
N SER A 271 19.17 6.50 11.91
CA SER A 271 18.59 5.17 11.98
C SER A 271 19.58 4.11 11.50
N THR A 272 19.79 3.07 12.32
CA THR A 272 20.58 1.89 11.95
C THR A 272 19.67 0.77 11.41
N PRO A 273 20.21 -0.28 10.77
CA PRO A 273 19.40 -1.44 10.36
C PRO A 273 18.52 -2.01 11.49
N LEU A 274 19.01 -2.00 12.73
CA LEU A 274 18.24 -2.45 13.90
C LEU A 274 17.01 -1.56 14.16
N HIS A 275 17.13 -0.24 14.04
CA HIS A 275 16.00 0.69 14.21
C HIS A 275 14.86 0.37 13.23
N CYS A 276 15.17 0.16 11.96
CA CYS A 276 14.19 -0.19 10.93
C CYS A 276 13.50 -1.52 11.24
N THR A 277 14.27 -2.56 11.61
CA THR A 277 13.67 -3.85 11.95
C THR A 277 12.72 -3.78 13.14
N CYS A 278 13.04 -2.95 14.14
CA CYS A 278 12.17 -2.74 15.30
C CYS A 278 10.91 -1.97 14.92
N GLN A 279 11.05 -0.89 14.14
CA GLN A 279 9.92 -0.09 13.64
C GLN A 279 8.92 -0.94 12.86
N PHE A 280 9.43 -1.85 12.02
CA PHE A 280 8.64 -2.75 11.20
C PHE A 280 8.48 -4.14 11.85
N GLY A 281 8.73 -4.32 13.14
CA GLY A 281 8.40 -5.57 13.83
C GLY A 281 9.02 -6.86 13.23
N HIS A 282 10.13 -6.77 12.51
CA HIS A 282 10.82 -7.88 11.85
C HIS A 282 11.63 -8.71 12.85
N GLY A 283 10.94 -9.34 13.81
CA GLY A 283 11.56 -9.95 14.99
C GLY A 283 12.56 -11.08 14.70
N ARG A 284 12.52 -11.71 13.51
CA ARG A 284 13.57 -12.66 13.09
C ARG A 284 14.87 -11.94 12.73
N VAL A 285 14.76 -10.87 11.95
CA VAL A 285 15.89 -10.04 11.55
C VAL A 285 16.51 -9.35 12.75
N VAL A 286 15.71 -8.86 13.71
CA VAL A 286 16.20 -8.32 14.99
C VAL A 286 17.15 -9.31 15.69
N ARG A 287 16.76 -10.59 15.75
CA ARG A 287 17.59 -11.62 16.39
C ARG A 287 18.87 -11.91 15.63
N ASP A 288 18.84 -11.82 14.30
CA ASP A 288 20.04 -12.02 13.49
C ASP A 288 21.01 -10.82 13.63
N LEU A 289 20.50 -9.59 13.63
CA LEU A 289 21.30 -8.37 13.81
C LEU A 289 21.93 -8.25 15.20
N ILE A 290 21.25 -8.68 16.26
CA ILE A 290 21.80 -8.64 17.63
C ILE A 290 22.93 -9.68 17.84
N LYS A 291 22.95 -10.75 17.03
CA LYS A 291 23.94 -11.83 17.13
C LYS A 291 25.20 -11.60 16.29
N ALA A 292 25.08 -10.76 15.26
CA ALA A 292 26.18 -10.42 14.37
C ALA A 292 27.20 -9.52 15.06
#